data_AF-A0A529Y324-F1
#
_entry.id   AF-A0A529Y324-F1
#
_cell.length_a   1.000
_cell.length_b   1.000
_cell.length_c   1.000
_cell.angle_alpha   90.00
_cell.angle_beta   90.00
_cell.angle_gamma   90.00
#
_symmetry.space_group_name_H-M   'P 1'
#
loop_
_entity.id
_entity.type
_entity.pdbx_description
1 polymer ?
#
loop_
_entity_poly.entity_id
_entity_poly.type
_entity_poly.pdbx_seq_one_letter_code
_entity_poly.pdbx_strand_id
1 'polypeptide(L)' 'MKIGMCMFLWTTSVSKKHETLLKDIKATGFDGVEIPVFAGAPDDYKKLGEMLDRIGLERTAVSAMG' A
#
# COMPACT_ATOMS: atom_id res chain seq x y z
N MET A 1 9.22 3.27 -16.98
CA MET A 1 8.15 4.09 -16.35
C MET A 1 7.33 3.15 -15.49
N LYS A 2 7.00 3.50 -14.24
CA LYS A 2 6.19 2.64 -13.34
C LYS A 2 4.81 3.27 -13.12
N ILE A 3 3.78 2.44 -12.97
CA ILE A 3 2.40 2.87 -12.72
C ILE A 3 1.99 2.40 -11.31
N GLY A 4 1.70 3.37 -10.45
CA GLY A 4 1.27 3.14 -9.07
C GLY A 4 -0.21 3.43 -8.84
N MET A 5 -0.80 2.80 -7.82
CA MET A 5 -2.18 3.03 -7.39
C MET A 5 -2.21 3.70 -6.00
N CYS A 6 -2.93 4.82 -5.87
CA CYS A 6 -3.06 5.52 -4.60
C CYS A 6 -4.12 4.86 -3.71
N MET A 7 -3.74 4.47 -2.49
CA MET A 7 -4.66 3.77 -1.59
C MET A 7 -5.74 4.66 -0.99
N PHE A 8 -5.65 5.99 -1.11
CA PHE A 8 -6.73 6.90 -0.72
C PHE A 8 -8.05 6.64 -1.44
N LEU A 9 -8.01 5.97 -2.59
CA LEU A 9 -9.23 5.53 -3.25
C LEU A 9 -10.07 4.58 -2.37
N TRP A 10 -9.45 3.84 -1.45
CA TRP A 10 -10.14 2.89 -0.57
C TRP A 10 -10.01 3.18 0.92
N THR A 11 -8.85 3.66 1.40
CA THR A 11 -8.60 3.77 2.84
C THR A 11 -7.49 4.76 3.16
N THR A 12 -7.53 5.30 4.37
CA THR A 12 -6.44 6.09 4.98
C THR A 12 -5.54 5.23 5.89
N SER A 13 -5.89 3.96 6.09
CA SER A 13 -5.11 3.02 6.90
C SER A 13 -5.06 1.66 6.23
N VAL A 14 -3.88 1.31 5.71
CA VAL A 14 -3.65 0.03 5.04
C VAL A 14 -3.18 -0.99 6.07
N SER A 15 -3.79 -2.16 6.04
CA SER A 15 -3.51 -3.28 6.94
C SER A 15 -3.77 -4.61 6.23
N LYS A 16 -3.47 -5.74 6.89
CA LYS A 16 -3.68 -7.10 6.36
C LYS A 16 -5.09 -7.36 5.83
N LYS A 17 -6.11 -6.63 6.31
CA LYS A 17 -7.49 -6.72 5.79
C LYS A 17 -7.60 -6.43 4.28
N HIS A 18 -6.63 -5.70 3.72
CA HIS A 18 -6.61 -5.28 2.33
C HIS A 18 -5.71 -6.18 1.46
N GLU A 19 -5.21 -7.31 1.98
CA GLU A 19 -4.29 -8.19 1.24
C GLU A 19 -4.91 -8.68 -0.08
N THR A 20 -6.21 -9.03 -0.09
CA THR A 20 -6.92 -9.42 -1.32
C THR A 20 -6.96 -8.28 -2.33
N LEU A 21 -7.31 -7.06 -1.90
CA LEU A 21 -7.33 -5.88 -2.77
C LEU A 21 -5.93 -5.61 -3.37
N LEU A 22 -4.87 -5.73 -2.58
CA LEU A 22 -3.50 -5.54 -3.06
C LEU A 22 -3.10 -6.60 -4.10
N LYS A 23 -3.57 -7.85 -3.95
CA LYS A 23 -3.38 -8.89 -4.97
C LYS A 23 -4.15 -8.56 -6.26
N ASP A 24 -5.36 -8.03 -6.15
CA ASP A 24 -6.15 -7.61 -7.31
C ASP A 24 -5.49 -6.43 -8.05
N ILE A 25 -4.94 -5.45 -7.30
CA ILE A 25 -4.15 -4.35 -7.85
C ILE A 25 -2.93 -4.89 -8.62
N LYS A 26 -2.20 -5.84 -8.03
CA LYS A 26 -1.07 -6.48 -8.73
C LYS A 26 -1.52 -7.22 -10.00
N ALA A 27 -2.60 -8.00 -9.91
CA ALA A 27 -3.16 -8.76 -11.02
C ALA A 27 -3.67 -7.87 -12.16
N THR A 28 -4.12 -6.64 -11.84
CA THR A 28 -4.52 -5.63 -12.83
C THR A 28 -3.34 -5.07 -13.63
N GLY A 29 -2.11 -5.23 -13.13
CA GLY A 29 -0.89 -4.80 -13.81
C GLY A 29 -0.21 -3.56 -13.22
N PHE A 30 -0.59 -3.13 -12.01
CA PHE A 30 0.13 -2.06 -11.32
C PHE A 30 1.50 -2.54 -10.81
N ASP A 31 2.48 -1.64 -10.86
CA ASP A 31 3.83 -1.90 -10.38
C ASP A 31 3.93 -1.73 -8.85
N GLY A 32 3.11 -0.86 -8.28
CA GLY A 32 3.14 -0.58 -6.85
C GLY A 32 1.92 0.19 -6.35
N VAL A 33 1.95 0.49 -5.05
CA VAL A 33 0.89 1.22 -4.34
C VAL A 33 1.48 2.37 -3.52
N GLU A 34 0.71 3.44 -3.39
CA GLU A 34 1.06 4.56 -2.52
C GLU A 34 0.33 4.42 -1.18
N ILE A 35 1.09 4.28 -0.11
CA ILE A 35 0.61 3.99 1.25
C ILE A 35 0.41 5.29 2.04
N PRO A 36 -0.79 5.56 2.56
CA PRO A 36 -1.05 6.66 3.47
C PRO A 36 -0.34 6.46 4.81
N VAL A 37 0.41 7.47 5.23
CA VAL A 37 1.17 7.49 6.48
C VAL A 37 0.66 8.64 7.35
N PHE A 38 -0.01 8.29 8.45
CA PHE A 38 -0.53 9.26 9.44
C PHE A 38 -0.22 8.87 10.88
N ALA A 39 -0.83 7.79 11.39
CA ALA A 39 -0.84 7.47 12.82
C ALA A 39 -0.46 6.00 13.15
N GLY A 40 0.15 5.27 12.21
CA GLY A 40 0.67 3.91 12.45
C GLY A 40 2.03 3.91 13.16
N ALA A 41 2.36 2.81 13.85
CA ALA A 41 3.70 2.62 14.43
C ALA A 41 4.68 2.09 13.36
N PRO A 42 6.00 2.29 13.51
CA PRO A 42 7.00 1.76 12.58
C PRO A 42 6.86 0.25 12.29
N ASP A 43 6.52 -0.54 13.32
CA ASP A 43 6.32 -1.99 13.18
C ASP A 43 5.12 -2.36 12.30
N ASP A 44 4.08 -1.52 12.27
CA ASP A 44 2.92 -1.74 11.41
C ASP A 44 3.31 -1.60 9.94
N TYR A 45 4.10 -0.57 9.62
CA TYR A 45 4.61 -0.34 8.27
C TYR A 45 5.66 -1.37 7.86
N LYS A 46 6.45 -1.90 8.80
CA LYS A 46 7.38 -3.00 8.53
C LYS A 46 6.63 -4.26 8.08
N LYS A 47 5.62 -4.67 8.85
CA LYS A 47 4.75 -5.82 8.50
C LYS A 47 4.02 -5.61 7.18
N LEU A 48 3.59 -4.37 6.92
CA LEU A 48 2.97 -4.00 5.65
C LEU A 48 3.97 -4.13 4.49
N GLY A 49 5.20 -3.66 4.66
CA GLY A 49 6.28 -3.84 3.69
C GLY A 49 6.51 -5.31 3.34
N GLU A 50 6.69 -6.16 4.35
CA GLU A 50 6.88 -7.61 4.17
C GLU A 50 5.70 -8.28 3.44
N MET A 51 4.48 -7.76 3.61
CA MET A 51 3.31 -8.24 2.87
C MET A 51 3.33 -7.79 1.40
N LEU A 52 3.68 -6.53 1.13
CA LEU A 52 3.78 -6.00 -0.23
C LEU A 52 4.90 -6.69 -1.02
N ASP A 53 6.04 -6.95 -0.39
CA ASP A 53 7.16 -7.69 -0.98
C ASP A 53 6.73 -9.10 -1.39
N ARG A 54 5.94 -9.80 -0.55
CA ARG A 54 5.39 -11.12 -0.87
C ARG A 54 4.39 -11.10 -2.03
N ILE A 55 3.66 -9.99 -2.22
CA ILE A 55 2.74 -9.81 -3.35
C ILE A 55 3.50 -9.39 -4.62
N GLY A 56 4.71 -8.84 -4.48
CA GLY A 56 5.50 -8.28 -5.58
C GLY A 56 5.00 -6.89 -6.00
N LEU A 57 4.45 -6.13 -5.05
CA LEU A 57 4.10 -4.71 -5.23
C LEU A 57 5.18 -3.83 -4.63
N GLU A 58 5.65 -2.87 -5.42
CA GLU A 58 6.43 -1.77 -4.86
C GLU A 58 5.56 -0.82 -4.04
N ARG A 59 6.21 0.04 -3.25
CA ARG A 59 5.51 0.99 -2.38
C ARG A 59 6.13 2.37 -2.41
N THR A 60 5.26 3.37 -2.48
CA THR A 60 5.56 4.77 -2.15
C THR A 60 4.76 5.17 -0.91
N ALA A 61 5.04 6.33 -0.35
CA ALA A 61 4.33 6.85 0.81
C ALA A 61 3.68 8.19 0.46
N VAL A 62 2.49 8.43 1.00
CA VAL A 62 1.80 9.72 0.93
C VAL A 62 1.35 10.14 2.32
N SER A 63 1.45 11.42 2.61
CA SER A 63 0.89 12.02 3.80
C SER A 63 0.23 13.34 3.42
N ALA A 64 -0.79 13.72 4.18
CA ALA A 64 -1.53 14.95 3.98
C ALA A 64 -1.92 15.51 5.35
N MET A 65 -2.00 16.84 5.43
CA MET A 65 -2.54 17.54 6.59
C MET A 65 -3.64 18.46 6.10
N GLY A 66 -4.77 18.46 6.81
CA GLY A 66 -5.89 19.37 6.61
C GLY A 66 -6.00 20.36 7.75
#